data_AF-A0A364Y4A1-F1
#
_entry.id   AF-A0A364Y4A1-F1
#
_cell.length_a   1.000
_cell.length_b   1.000
_cell.length_c   1.000
_cell.angle_alpha   90.00
_cell.angle_beta   90.00
_cell.angle_gamma   90.00
#
_symmetry.space_group_name_H-M   'P 1'
#
loop_
_entity.id
_entity.type
_entity.pdbx_description
1 polymer ?
#
loop_
_entity_poly.entity_id
_entity_poly.type
_entity_poly.pdbx_seq_one_letter_code
_entity_poly.pdbx_strand_id
1 'polypeptide(L)'
;MRCYYEPVFQVKAFHSFFKDTSCTALSFEPTASCQGILDEFRLIFKNSTTGFGIVGEKRNIGTEALPILVPAIDIPVGTQFYFLVKALRPDFLNITDAVMSGFAGGKKFFARNTLATPIVVQPNLATLKIHDSTPVVETLTIDSVDFNAPIQVAENPYKLVLRDTDNTIVAEKVVPRNSANEIYANRLPIGGPLKEGVYRLEQVNAANAITSSVRYFLTSPSQAMTSIGVIMIDYNANLVPHVDKEIRLEMIFASRKIRWIYQVEIEKYLDPAEAGFTHNPASLFLNNAANNVPSVSSAFTKTIVPSADPLGNDKVRWRSNNYITLRETPYLNVRLIENGVSDPIISHMPNPDPIGMRDDGGGNYEVQVFLKIK
;
A
#
# COMPACT_ATOMS: atom_id res chain seq x y z
N MET A 1 10.06 39.49 18.68
CA MET A 1 10.28 39.17 17.26
C MET A 1 9.11 38.33 16.79
N ARG A 2 8.40 38.70 15.73
CA ARG A 2 7.32 37.88 15.16
C ARG A 2 7.95 36.86 14.20
N CYS A 3 7.68 35.58 14.40
CA CYS A 3 8.08 34.54 13.46
C CYS A 3 6.93 34.34 12.46
N TYR A 4 7.25 34.33 11.18
CA TYR A 4 6.28 34.07 10.10
C TYR A 4 6.50 32.64 9.60
N TYR A 5 5.43 31.97 9.19
CA TYR A 5 5.48 30.59 8.73
C TYR A 5 4.63 30.43 7.46
N GLU A 6 5.11 29.64 6.50
CA GLU A 6 4.38 29.33 5.28
C GLU A 6 4.46 27.83 4.95
N PRO A 7 3.39 27.22 4.42
CA PRO A 7 3.46 25.86 3.89
C PRO A 7 4.48 25.74 2.75
N VAL A 8 5.38 24.76 2.84
CA VAL A 8 6.30 24.39 1.75
C VAL A 8 5.61 23.40 0.82
N PHE A 9 5.08 22.31 1.38
CA PHE A 9 4.21 21.36 0.68
C PHE A 9 3.42 20.55 1.69
N GLN A 10 2.39 19.85 1.22
CA GLN A 10 1.66 18.84 1.98
C GLN A 10 1.56 17.55 1.17
N VAL A 11 1.58 16.42 1.87
CA VAL A 11 1.21 15.12 1.31
C VAL A 11 -0.18 14.77 1.81
N LYS A 12 -1.07 14.33 0.90
CA LYS A 12 -2.38 13.77 1.23
C LYS A 12 -2.53 12.38 0.61
N ALA A 13 -3.00 11.45 1.42
CA ALA A 13 -3.29 10.09 1.04
C ALA A 13 -4.80 9.89 0.84
N PHE A 14 -5.14 9.30 -0.29
CA PHE A 14 -6.48 8.95 -0.71
C PHE A 14 -6.55 7.45 -0.95
N HIS A 15 -7.65 6.83 -0.57
CA HIS A 15 -7.87 5.41 -0.79
C HIS A 15 -9.36 5.12 -1.00
N SER A 16 -9.72 4.48 -2.11
CA SER A 16 -11.14 4.32 -2.54
C SER A 16 -11.99 3.37 -1.68
N PHE A 17 -11.37 2.64 -0.76
CA PHE A 17 -12.05 1.88 0.30
C PHE A 17 -12.84 2.77 1.26
N PHE A 18 -12.28 3.92 1.67
CA PHE A 18 -12.89 4.78 2.68
C PHE A 18 -14.06 5.58 2.10
N LYS A 19 -15.08 5.82 2.94
CA LYS A 19 -16.31 6.50 2.53
C LYS A 19 -16.05 7.84 1.84
N ASP A 20 -15.17 8.65 2.42
CA ASP A 20 -14.86 10.00 1.92
C ASP A 20 -13.60 10.02 1.06
N THR A 21 -13.12 8.86 0.62
CA THR A 21 -11.86 8.64 -0.14
C THR A 21 -10.57 9.07 0.58
N SER A 22 -10.66 9.72 1.73
CA SER A 22 -9.52 10.11 2.55
C SER A 22 -8.93 8.89 3.25
N CYS A 23 -7.63 8.66 3.11
CA CYS A 23 -6.98 7.50 3.71
C CYS A 23 -6.60 7.80 5.16
N THR A 24 -7.29 7.18 6.11
CA THR A 24 -7.03 7.31 7.56
C THR A 24 -6.25 6.13 8.13
N ALA A 25 -5.90 5.15 7.30
CA ALA A 25 -5.20 3.93 7.72
C ALA A 25 -3.66 4.05 7.69
N LEU A 26 -3.13 5.23 7.37
CA LEU A 26 -1.70 5.49 7.25
C LEU A 26 -1.27 6.60 8.20
N SER A 27 -0.06 6.47 8.73
CA SER A 27 0.66 7.57 9.36
C SER A 27 2.04 7.72 8.73
N PHE A 28 2.56 8.94 8.79
CA PHE A 28 3.83 9.32 8.18
C PHE A 28 4.76 9.86 9.26
N GLU A 29 6.03 9.47 9.18
CA GLU A 29 7.06 9.97 10.09
C GLU A 29 8.31 10.32 9.29
N PRO A 30 8.97 11.46 9.55
CA PRO A 30 10.27 11.73 8.97
C PRO A 30 11.25 10.67 9.46
N THR A 31 12.14 10.25 8.57
CA THR A 31 13.28 9.40 8.95
C THR A 31 14.29 10.22 9.76
N ALA A 32 15.32 9.58 10.33
CA ALA A 32 16.32 10.29 11.13
C ALA A 32 17.10 11.33 10.29
N SER A 33 17.48 10.97 9.06
CA SER A 33 18.13 11.90 8.12
C SER A 33 17.20 13.02 7.70
N CYS A 34 15.92 12.71 7.44
CA CYS A 34 14.91 13.70 7.09
C CYS A 34 14.68 14.68 8.24
N GLN A 35 14.65 14.22 9.49
CA GLN A 35 14.56 15.10 10.65
C GLN A 35 15.75 16.07 10.72
N GLY A 36 16.97 15.59 10.45
CA GLY A 36 18.15 16.45 10.36
C GLY A 36 18.02 17.52 9.27
N ILE A 37 17.49 17.16 8.09
CA ILE A 37 17.19 18.11 7.00
C ILE A 37 16.13 19.12 7.44
N LEU A 38 15.06 18.68 8.09
CA LEU A 38 14.00 19.56 8.60
C LEU A 38 14.58 20.57 9.60
N ASP A 39 15.42 20.13 10.52
CA ASP A 39 16.06 21.00 11.51
C ASP A 39 17.05 21.99 10.86
N GLU A 40 17.87 21.51 9.90
CA GLU A 40 18.84 22.32 9.16
C GLU A 40 18.16 23.47 8.40
N PHE A 41 17.04 23.18 7.73
CA PHE A 41 16.29 24.15 6.92
C PHE A 41 15.16 24.86 7.70
N ARG A 42 15.11 24.71 9.04
CA ARG A 42 14.07 25.32 9.90
C ARG A 42 12.64 25.02 9.44
N LEU A 43 12.43 23.77 9.08
CA LEU A 43 11.16 23.23 8.62
C LEU A 43 10.47 22.48 9.76
N ILE A 44 9.15 22.62 9.82
CA ILE A 44 8.30 21.97 10.81
C ILE A 44 7.45 20.93 10.10
N PHE A 45 7.60 19.68 10.53
CA PHE A 45 6.71 18.60 10.16
C PHE A 45 5.41 18.66 10.98
N LYS A 46 4.27 18.70 10.31
CA LYS A 46 2.95 18.66 10.93
C LYS A 46 2.17 17.46 10.43
N ASN A 47 1.97 16.49 11.30
CA ASN A 47 1.18 15.32 10.97
C ASN A 47 -0.31 15.67 10.85
N SER A 48 -1.05 14.89 10.08
CA SER A 48 -2.51 14.98 9.95
C SER A 48 -3.11 13.58 9.82
N THR A 49 -4.43 13.47 9.97
CA THR A 49 -5.13 12.17 9.88
C THR A 49 -4.99 11.49 8.52
N THR A 50 -4.70 12.25 7.46
CA THR A 50 -4.71 11.76 6.07
C THR A 50 -3.41 12.02 5.34
N GLY A 51 -2.33 12.37 6.05
CA GLY A 51 -1.13 12.90 5.41
C GLY A 51 -0.30 13.75 6.36
N PHE A 52 0.49 14.68 5.81
CA PHE A 52 1.27 15.62 6.60
C PHE A 52 1.55 16.92 5.82
N GLY A 53 1.98 17.95 6.52
CA GLY A 53 2.44 19.21 5.95
C GLY A 53 3.85 19.56 6.42
N ILE A 54 4.64 20.18 5.53
CA ILE A 54 5.91 20.81 5.86
C ILE A 54 5.69 22.32 5.83
N VAL A 55 6.11 23.00 6.90
CA VAL A 55 5.98 24.44 7.06
C VAL A 55 7.36 25.04 7.30
N GLY A 56 7.75 26.07 6.55
CA GLY A 56 9.03 26.74 6.69
C GLY A 56 8.93 28.05 7.45
N GLU A 57 9.97 28.37 8.22
CA GLU A 57 10.11 29.71 8.81
C GLU A 57 10.40 30.75 7.73
N LYS A 58 9.75 31.91 7.84
CA LYS A 58 10.01 33.11 7.03
C LYS A 58 10.55 34.23 7.89
N ARG A 59 11.48 34.98 7.30
CA ARG A 59 12.00 36.24 7.84
C ARG A 59 11.38 37.42 7.12
N ASN A 60 11.06 38.47 7.88
CA ASN A 60 10.69 39.75 7.32
C ASN A 60 11.96 40.55 6.99
N ILE A 61 12.24 40.76 5.70
CA ILE A 61 13.34 41.64 5.23
C ILE A 61 12.84 43.06 4.92
N GLY A 62 11.52 43.29 5.03
CA GLY A 62 10.89 44.60 4.86
C GLY A 62 10.78 45.35 6.19
N THR A 63 9.75 46.18 6.31
CA THR A 63 9.41 46.85 7.56
C THR A 63 8.24 46.14 8.23
N GLU A 64 7.94 46.45 9.50
CA GLU A 64 6.71 45.92 10.14
C GLU A 64 5.42 46.47 9.47
N ALA A 65 5.48 47.66 8.89
CA ALA A 65 4.35 48.28 8.18
C ALA A 65 4.16 47.72 6.76
N LEU A 66 5.24 47.28 6.12
CA LEU A 66 5.25 46.67 4.78
C LEU A 66 6.16 45.42 4.83
N PRO A 67 5.64 44.29 5.34
CA PRO A 67 6.45 43.09 5.48
C PRO A 67 6.79 42.49 4.11
N ILE A 68 8.06 42.11 3.94
CA ILE A 68 8.55 41.33 2.80
C ILE A 68 9.03 40.00 3.36
N LEU A 69 8.23 38.96 3.19
CA LEU A 69 8.48 37.65 3.79
C LEU A 69 9.24 36.75 2.81
N VAL A 70 10.45 36.38 3.18
CA VAL A 70 11.29 35.43 2.42
C VAL A 70 11.61 34.21 3.28
N PRO A 71 11.93 33.04 2.69
CA PRO A 71 12.42 31.90 3.46
C PRO A 71 13.57 32.30 4.39
N ALA A 72 13.55 31.78 5.61
CA ALA A 72 14.66 31.99 6.55
C ALA A 72 15.94 31.29 6.03
N ILE A 73 15.76 30.10 5.45
CA ILE A 73 16.79 29.30 4.79
C ILE A 73 16.18 28.72 3.51
N ASP A 74 16.88 28.86 2.39
CA ASP A 74 16.46 28.28 1.11
C ASP A 74 16.73 26.78 1.09
N ILE A 75 15.74 26.00 0.61
CA ILE A 75 15.89 24.56 0.41
C ILE A 75 16.54 24.34 -0.96
N PRO A 76 17.72 23.70 -1.06
CA PRO A 76 18.37 23.42 -2.33
C PRO A 76 17.51 22.52 -3.24
N VAL A 77 17.52 22.80 -4.55
CA VAL A 77 16.95 21.88 -5.53
C VAL A 77 17.76 20.58 -5.52
N GLY A 78 17.05 19.45 -5.47
CA GLY A 78 17.63 18.11 -5.31
C GLY A 78 17.67 17.63 -3.86
N THR A 79 17.24 18.43 -2.88
CA THR A 79 17.06 17.93 -1.51
C THR A 79 16.00 16.83 -1.48
N GLN A 80 16.37 15.67 -0.94
CA GLN A 80 15.49 14.51 -0.82
C GLN A 80 14.98 14.39 0.61
N PHE A 81 13.66 14.40 0.76
CA PHE A 81 12.98 14.14 2.03
C PHE A 81 12.45 12.72 2.06
N TYR A 82 12.83 11.96 3.08
CA TYR A 82 12.37 10.58 3.26
C TYR A 82 11.39 10.50 4.43
N PHE A 83 10.24 9.87 4.18
CA PHE A 83 9.22 9.62 5.19
C PHE A 83 8.87 8.14 5.22
N LEU A 84 8.85 7.57 6.41
CA LEU A 84 8.37 6.21 6.64
C LEU A 84 6.84 6.23 6.62
N VAL A 85 6.26 5.23 5.97
CA VAL A 85 4.82 4.99 6.02
C VAL A 85 4.53 3.85 6.97
N LYS A 86 3.65 4.08 7.94
CA LYS A 86 3.18 3.08 8.89
C LYS A 86 1.71 2.81 8.69
N ALA A 87 1.31 1.54 8.82
CA ALA A 87 -0.08 1.15 8.85
C ALA A 87 -0.67 1.42 10.24
N LEU A 88 -1.67 2.29 10.32
CA LEU A 88 -2.55 2.39 11.49
C LEU A 88 -3.57 1.24 11.50
N ARG A 89 -3.90 0.71 10.31
CA ARG A 89 -4.80 -0.43 10.12
C ARG A 89 -3.99 -1.66 9.65
N PRO A 90 -3.90 -2.76 10.42
CA PRO A 90 -3.03 -3.90 10.09
C PRO A 90 -3.29 -4.57 8.74
N ASP A 91 -4.52 -4.50 8.25
CA ASP A 91 -4.99 -5.05 6.97
C ASP A 91 -4.97 -4.02 5.83
N PHE A 92 -4.24 -2.89 5.98
CA PHE A 92 -4.15 -1.87 4.92
C PHE A 92 -3.75 -2.47 3.56
N LEU A 93 -2.71 -3.31 3.51
CA LEU A 93 -2.27 -3.94 2.27
C LEU A 93 -3.27 -4.96 1.72
N ASN A 94 -4.11 -5.53 2.59
CA ASN A 94 -5.19 -6.44 2.20
C ASN A 94 -6.31 -5.65 1.51
N ILE A 95 -6.72 -4.50 2.05
CA ILE A 95 -7.76 -3.66 1.41
C ILE A 95 -7.24 -2.88 0.19
N THR A 96 -5.92 -2.76 0.02
CA THR A 96 -5.29 -2.05 -1.10
C THR A 96 -5.08 -2.98 -2.30
N ASP A 97 -5.33 -2.48 -3.51
CA ASP A 97 -4.98 -3.16 -4.75
C ASP A 97 -3.45 -3.11 -4.98
N ALA A 98 -2.80 -4.21 -4.62
CA ALA A 98 -1.35 -4.33 -4.56
C ALA A 98 -0.90 -5.69 -5.08
N VAL A 99 0.23 -5.70 -5.80
CA VAL A 99 0.83 -6.94 -6.31
C VAL A 99 1.57 -7.65 -5.18
N MET A 100 0.89 -8.53 -4.44
CA MET A 100 1.43 -9.15 -3.21
C MET A 100 2.74 -9.91 -3.42
N SER A 101 2.96 -10.52 -4.60
CA SER A 101 4.24 -11.14 -4.94
C SER A 101 5.41 -10.14 -4.98
N GLY A 102 5.13 -8.85 -5.24
CA GLY A 102 6.10 -7.76 -5.15
C GLY A 102 6.55 -7.45 -3.72
N PHE A 103 5.76 -7.82 -2.71
CA PHE A 103 6.07 -7.65 -1.28
C PHE A 103 6.77 -8.89 -0.68
N ALA A 104 6.97 -9.95 -1.46
CA ALA A 104 7.68 -11.14 -1.01
C ALA A 104 9.11 -10.81 -0.57
N GLY A 105 9.63 -11.58 0.39
CA GLY A 105 10.99 -11.38 0.92
C GLY A 105 11.16 -10.11 1.74
N GLY A 106 10.09 -9.59 2.35
CA GLY A 106 10.14 -8.41 3.22
C GLY A 106 10.19 -7.07 2.49
N LYS A 107 9.96 -7.06 1.17
CA LYS A 107 9.86 -5.84 0.38
C LYS A 107 8.65 -5.01 0.80
N LYS A 108 8.81 -3.70 0.67
CA LYS A 108 7.85 -2.68 1.10
C LYS A 108 7.57 -1.76 -0.08
N PHE A 109 6.41 -1.10 -0.10
CA PHE A 109 6.11 -0.21 -1.22
C PHE A 109 6.98 1.04 -1.15
N PHE A 110 7.23 1.63 -2.31
CA PHE A 110 7.98 2.86 -2.45
C PHE A 110 7.21 3.82 -3.33
N ALA A 111 7.04 5.05 -2.86
CA ALA A 111 6.44 6.12 -3.63
C ALA A 111 7.40 7.29 -3.74
N ARG A 112 7.39 7.94 -4.90
CA ARG A 112 8.19 9.14 -5.13
C ARG A 112 7.48 10.09 -6.08
N ASN A 113 7.62 11.39 -5.85
CA ASN A 113 7.24 12.36 -6.86
C ASN A 113 8.16 12.21 -8.08
N THR A 114 7.57 11.92 -9.24
CA THR A 114 8.33 11.75 -10.48
C THR A 114 8.48 13.11 -11.16
N LEU A 115 9.70 13.47 -11.58
CA LEU A 115 10.00 14.74 -12.27
C LEU A 115 9.23 14.93 -13.58
N ALA A 116 8.80 13.83 -14.20
CA ALA A 116 8.06 13.83 -15.46
C ALA A 116 6.55 14.07 -15.29
N THR A 117 6.00 13.96 -14.07
CA THR A 117 4.55 14.15 -13.85
C THR A 117 4.24 15.65 -13.84
N PRO A 118 3.39 16.16 -14.76
CA PRO A 118 3.03 17.57 -14.78
C PRO A 118 2.29 17.98 -13.52
N ILE A 119 2.60 19.15 -12.99
CA ILE A 119 1.85 19.74 -11.88
C ILE A 119 0.55 20.32 -12.43
N VAL A 120 -0.57 19.95 -11.81
CA VAL A 120 -1.88 20.51 -12.12
C VAL A 120 -2.06 21.78 -11.29
N VAL A 121 -2.14 22.92 -11.96
CA VAL A 121 -2.22 24.22 -11.30
C VAL A 121 -3.64 24.76 -11.37
N GLN A 122 -4.22 25.01 -10.19
CA GLN A 122 -5.45 25.76 -9.96
C GLN A 122 -5.09 27.14 -9.38
N PRO A 123 -6.05 28.08 -9.22
CA PRO A 123 -5.76 29.44 -8.77
C PRO A 123 -4.90 29.49 -7.49
N ASN A 124 -5.22 28.67 -6.49
CA ASN A 124 -4.54 28.69 -5.18
C ASN A 124 -3.82 27.37 -4.82
N LEU A 125 -3.84 26.37 -5.71
CA LEU A 125 -3.40 25.00 -5.42
C LEU A 125 -2.59 24.45 -6.60
N ALA A 126 -1.41 23.90 -6.31
CA ALA A 126 -0.59 23.16 -7.25
C ALA A 126 -0.55 21.69 -6.81
N THR A 127 -1.08 20.79 -7.62
CA THR A 127 -1.20 19.37 -7.29
C THR A 127 -0.22 18.52 -8.09
N LEU A 128 0.51 17.64 -7.41
CA LEU A 128 1.41 16.66 -8.00
C LEU A 128 1.07 15.27 -7.47
N LYS A 129 0.96 14.29 -8.37
CA LYS A 129 0.74 12.90 -7.95
C LYS A 129 2.07 12.22 -7.67
N ILE A 130 2.18 11.60 -6.50
CA ILE A 130 3.35 10.81 -6.08
C ILE A 130 3.10 9.31 -6.17
N HIS A 131 1.82 8.91 -6.21
CA HIS A 131 1.37 7.58 -6.57
C HIS A 131 -0.07 7.68 -7.06
N ASP A 132 -0.38 7.14 -8.23
CA ASP A 132 -1.75 7.10 -8.75
C ASP A 132 -2.07 5.88 -9.61
N SER A 133 -1.14 4.92 -9.67
CA SER A 133 -1.28 3.72 -10.44
C SER A 133 -1.93 2.62 -9.61
N THR A 134 -2.80 1.86 -10.26
CA THR A 134 -3.30 0.60 -9.76
C THR A 134 -2.77 -0.50 -10.68
N PRO A 135 -2.08 -1.53 -10.16
CA PRO A 135 -1.81 -1.83 -8.74
C PRO A 135 -0.59 -1.10 -8.16
N VAL A 136 -0.39 -1.16 -6.82
CA VAL A 136 0.89 -0.77 -6.19
C VAL A 136 2.00 -1.69 -6.71
N VAL A 137 2.87 -1.15 -7.56
CA VAL A 137 3.92 -1.90 -8.28
C VAL A 137 5.33 -1.64 -7.77
N GLU A 138 5.63 -0.42 -7.33
CA GLU A 138 7.00 -0.06 -6.97
C GLU A 138 7.30 -0.47 -5.53
N THR A 139 8.32 -1.31 -5.38
CA THR A 139 8.76 -1.85 -4.10
C THR A 139 10.28 -1.76 -3.97
N LEU A 140 10.75 -1.77 -2.73
CA LEU A 140 12.16 -1.91 -2.37
C LEU A 140 12.31 -2.73 -1.09
N THR A 141 13.50 -3.25 -0.85
CA THR A 141 13.82 -3.90 0.43
C THR A 141 14.18 -2.83 1.45
N ILE A 142 13.63 -2.88 2.66
CA ILE A 142 14.07 -1.99 3.74
C ILE A 142 15.04 -2.77 4.62
N ASP A 143 16.22 -2.20 4.85
CA ASP A 143 17.29 -2.83 5.63
C ASP A 143 17.91 -1.84 6.62
N SER A 144 18.74 -2.36 7.52
CA SER A 144 19.55 -1.57 8.43
C SER A 144 20.71 -0.87 7.73
N VAL A 145 21.13 0.29 8.25
CA VAL A 145 22.34 0.99 7.82
C VAL A 145 23.63 0.15 7.95
N ASP A 146 23.62 -0.84 8.86
CA ASP A 146 24.65 -1.88 8.98
C ASP A 146 24.40 -3.01 7.96
N PHE A 147 24.24 -2.62 6.70
CA PHE A 147 23.83 -3.50 5.61
C PHE A 147 24.81 -4.66 5.43
N ASN A 148 24.37 -5.87 5.81
CA ASN A 148 25.14 -7.11 5.73
C ASN A 148 24.34 -8.17 4.97
N ALA A 149 23.91 -7.87 3.74
CA ALA A 149 23.03 -8.77 3.02
C ALA A 149 23.74 -10.09 2.61
N PRO A 150 23.18 -11.26 2.98
CA PRO A 150 23.46 -12.51 2.28
C PRO A 150 22.74 -12.49 0.95
N ILE A 151 23.40 -11.93 -0.04
CA ILE A 151 22.83 -11.84 -1.39
C ILE A 151 22.90 -13.23 -2.00
N GLN A 152 21.79 -13.73 -2.54
CA GLN A 152 21.84 -14.82 -3.51
C GLN A 152 22.59 -14.29 -4.73
N VAL A 153 23.87 -14.60 -4.76
CA VAL A 153 24.75 -14.23 -5.85
C VAL A 153 24.38 -15.12 -7.03
N ALA A 154 24.10 -14.53 -8.19
CA ALA A 154 23.83 -15.28 -9.42
C ALA A 154 24.99 -16.23 -9.73
N GLU A 155 24.84 -17.18 -10.65
CA GLU A 155 25.91 -18.16 -10.92
C GLU A 155 27.22 -17.52 -11.42
N ASN A 156 27.16 -16.36 -12.08
CA ASN A 156 28.32 -15.76 -12.78
C ASN A 156 28.66 -14.25 -12.56
N PRO A 157 28.35 -13.57 -11.43
CA PRO A 157 28.86 -12.24 -11.18
C PRO A 157 30.32 -12.28 -10.73
N TYR A 158 31.07 -11.29 -11.20
CA TYR A 158 32.47 -11.07 -10.89
C TYR A 158 32.63 -10.08 -9.74
N LYS A 159 31.73 -9.09 -9.66
CA LYS A 159 31.71 -8.09 -8.60
C LYS A 159 30.31 -7.69 -8.17
N LEU A 160 30.20 -7.24 -6.92
CA LEU A 160 29.05 -6.54 -6.38
C LEU A 160 29.37 -5.05 -6.33
N VAL A 161 28.43 -4.23 -6.81
CA VAL A 161 28.55 -2.77 -6.82
C VAL A 161 27.35 -2.20 -6.09
N LEU A 162 27.58 -1.44 -5.02
CA LEU A 162 26.55 -0.65 -4.36
C LEU A 162 26.62 0.79 -4.84
N ARG A 163 25.50 1.30 -5.34
CA ARG A 163 25.35 2.68 -5.80
C ARG A 163 24.33 3.43 -4.96
N ASP A 164 24.50 4.73 -4.80
CA ASP A 164 23.49 5.61 -4.24
C ASP A 164 22.46 6.06 -5.31
N THR A 165 21.55 6.96 -4.93
CA THR A 165 20.55 7.55 -5.83
C THR A 165 21.15 8.33 -6.98
N ASP A 166 22.35 8.89 -6.78
CA ASP A 166 23.07 9.70 -7.78
C ASP A 166 23.94 8.83 -8.69
N ASN A 167 23.79 7.50 -8.58
CA ASN A 167 24.52 6.50 -9.34
C ASN A 167 26.02 6.43 -9.01
N THR A 168 26.46 7.08 -7.93
CA THR A 168 27.83 7.07 -7.42
C THR A 168 28.13 5.72 -6.80
N ILE A 169 29.32 5.17 -7.06
CA ILE A 169 29.75 3.91 -6.44
C ILE A 169 30.15 4.19 -4.99
N VAL A 170 29.39 3.61 -4.05
CA VAL A 170 29.62 3.74 -2.61
C VAL A 170 30.48 2.58 -2.09
N ALA A 171 30.30 1.40 -2.68
CA ALA A 171 31.13 0.24 -2.40
C ALA A 171 31.23 -0.65 -3.64
N GLU A 172 32.41 -1.24 -3.85
CA GLU A 172 32.64 -2.26 -4.86
C GLU A 172 33.46 -3.40 -4.24
N LYS A 173 33.08 -4.64 -4.53
CA LYS A 173 33.83 -5.82 -4.09
C LYS A 173 33.79 -6.93 -5.11
N VAL A 174 34.97 -7.47 -5.41
CA VAL A 174 35.11 -8.72 -6.16
C VAL A 174 34.58 -9.87 -5.29
N VAL A 175 33.71 -10.69 -5.88
CA VAL A 175 33.13 -11.82 -5.16
C VAL A 175 34.14 -12.98 -5.20
N PRO A 176 34.68 -13.44 -4.05
CA PRO A 176 35.63 -14.55 -4.04
C PRO A 176 34.95 -15.83 -4.53
N ARG A 177 35.70 -16.63 -5.29
CA ARG A 177 35.25 -17.91 -5.84
C ARG A 177 36.09 -19.06 -5.29
N ASN A 178 35.47 -20.20 -5.06
CA ASN A 178 36.18 -21.42 -4.69
C ASN A 178 36.85 -22.04 -5.94
N SER A 179 37.59 -23.14 -5.74
CA SER A 179 38.25 -23.88 -6.83
C SER A 179 37.28 -24.51 -7.83
N ALA A 180 36.00 -24.69 -7.47
CA ALA A 180 34.91 -25.12 -8.34
C ALA A 180 34.22 -23.93 -9.06
N ASN A 181 34.78 -22.72 -8.95
CA ASN A 181 34.26 -21.47 -9.52
C ASN A 181 32.91 -21.01 -8.94
N GLU A 182 32.48 -21.57 -7.81
CA GLU A 182 31.28 -21.16 -7.07
C GLU A 182 31.60 -19.98 -6.16
N ILE A 183 30.60 -19.15 -5.88
CA ILE A 183 30.75 -17.99 -4.99
C ILE A 183 30.94 -18.42 -3.54
N TYR A 184 32.00 -17.92 -2.92
CA TYR A 184 32.37 -18.15 -1.53
C TYR A 184 32.34 -16.84 -0.72
N ALA A 185 31.25 -16.07 -0.84
CA ALA A 185 31.01 -14.92 0.02
C ALA A 185 29.52 -14.76 0.32
N ASN A 186 29.19 -14.80 1.61
CA ASN A 186 27.82 -14.60 2.11
C ASN A 186 27.58 -13.18 2.61
N ARG A 187 28.58 -12.29 2.56
CA ARG A 187 28.47 -10.91 3.05
C ARG A 187 29.37 -9.99 2.24
N LEU A 188 28.85 -8.79 1.98
CA LEU A 188 29.63 -7.66 1.49
C LEU A 188 30.01 -6.77 2.68
N PRO A 189 31.25 -6.80 3.17
CA PRO A 189 31.67 -5.80 4.15
C PRO A 189 31.74 -4.45 3.44
N ILE A 190 30.85 -3.54 3.82
CA ILE A 190 30.86 -2.17 3.34
C ILE A 190 31.79 -1.37 4.26
N GLY A 191 32.71 -0.63 3.65
CA GLY A 191 33.69 0.17 4.38
C GLY A 191 33.03 1.37 5.04
N GLY A 192 32.64 1.23 6.31
CA GLY A 192 32.08 2.31 7.12
C GLY A 192 30.55 2.36 7.11
N PRO A 193 29.95 3.16 8.03
CA PRO A 193 28.51 3.28 8.15
C PRO A 193 27.93 3.98 6.91
N LEU A 194 26.92 3.35 6.30
CA LEU A 194 26.17 3.98 5.21
C LEU A 194 25.21 5.01 5.79
N LYS A 195 24.98 6.08 5.02
CA LYS A 195 23.92 7.04 5.34
C LYS A 195 22.55 6.40 5.10
N GLU A 196 21.54 6.90 5.77
CA GLU A 196 20.16 6.54 5.46
C GLU A 196 19.76 7.07 4.09
N GLY A 197 19.09 6.24 3.28
CA GLY A 197 18.74 6.59 1.91
C GLY A 197 18.48 5.37 1.03
N VAL A 198 18.22 5.63 -0.26
CA VAL A 198 18.02 4.58 -1.26
C VAL A 198 19.35 4.21 -1.92
N TYR A 199 19.63 2.91 -1.95
CA TYR A 199 20.80 2.33 -2.59
C TYR A 199 20.40 1.26 -3.59
N ARG A 200 21.21 1.07 -4.62
CA ARG A 200 21.05 0.03 -5.63
C ARG A 200 22.26 -0.88 -5.60
N LEU A 201 22.01 -2.14 -5.25
CA LEU A 201 23.00 -3.20 -5.28
C LEU A 201 22.91 -3.92 -6.63
N GLU A 202 24.00 -3.89 -7.37
CA GLU A 202 24.15 -4.50 -8.68
C GLU A 202 25.12 -5.68 -8.62
N GLN A 203 24.76 -6.77 -9.27
CA GLN A 203 25.68 -7.86 -9.57
C GLN A 203 26.21 -7.66 -10.99
N VAL A 204 27.53 -7.66 -11.16
CA VAL A 204 28.17 -7.34 -12.44
C VAL A 204 29.09 -8.50 -12.83
N ASN A 205 28.95 -9.02 -14.04
CA ASN A 205 29.78 -10.11 -14.55
C ASN A 205 31.16 -9.65 -15.03
N ALA A 206 31.99 -10.59 -15.48
CA ALA A 206 33.35 -10.28 -15.96
C ALA A 206 33.40 -9.38 -17.21
N ALA A 207 32.31 -9.30 -17.97
CA ALA A 207 32.16 -8.41 -19.12
C ALA A 207 31.61 -7.02 -18.74
N ASN A 208 31.54 -6.69 -17.45
CA ASN A 208 30.95 -5.46 -16.92
C ASN A 208 29.45 -5.29 -17.20
N ALA A 209 28.72 -6.37 -17.51
CA ALA A 209 27.27 -6.32 -17.65
C ALA A 209 26.57 -6.57 -16.30
N ILE A 210 25.53 -5.78 -16.01
CA ILE A 210 24.68 -5.95 -14.83
C ILE A 210 23.79 -7.18 -15.04
N THR A 211 23.97 -8.20 -14.20
CA THR A 211 23.19 -9.46 -14.25
C THR A 211 22.02 -9.47 -13.28
N SER A 212 22.06 -8.63 -12.24
CA SER A 212 20.98 -8.47 -11.27
C SER A 212 21.07 -7.08 -10.62
N SER A 213 19.93 -6.52 -10.25
CA SER A 213 19.84 -5.21 -9.60
C SER A 213 18.70 -5.21 -8.57
N VAL A 214 19.02 -4.84 -7.33
CA VAL A 214 18.06 -4.77 -6.23
C VAL A 214 18.21 -3.43 -5.52
N ARG A 215 17.08 -2.79 -5.20
CA ARG A 215 17.06 -1.52 -4.46
C ARG A 215 16.76 -1.75 -2.99
N TYR A 216 17.51 -1.05 -2.15
CA TYR A 216 17.37 -1.05 -0.71
C TYR A 216 17.11 0.37 -0.22
N PHE A 217 16.25 0.53 0.77
CA PHE A 217 16.22 1.73 1.62
C PHE A 217 16.87 1.37 2.95
N LEU A 218 17.99 2.01 3.25
CA LEU A 218 18.72 1.76 4.49
C LEU A 218 18.27 2.75 5.54
N THR A 219 17.88 2.25 6.73
CA THR A 219 17.38 3.06 7.85
C THR A 219 17.75 2.40 9.18
N SER A 220 17.30 2.96 10.31
CA SER A 220 17.52 2.32 11.61
C SER A 220 16.69 1.03 11.75
N PRO A 221 17.19 -0.02 12.44
CA PRO A 221 16.48 -1.30 12.55
C PRO A 221 15.05 -1.19 13.13
N SER A 222 14.82 -0.31 14.11
CA SER A 222 13.51 -0.09 14.72
C SER A 222 12.49 0.51 13.75
N GLN A 223 12.95 1.41 12.89
CA GLN A 223 12.16 2.02 11.82
C GLN A 223 11.84 1.04 10.70
N ALA A 224 12.82 0.21 10.31
CA ALA A 224 12.66 -0.80 9.27
C ALA A 224 11.53 -1.79 9.60
N MET A 225 11.44 -2.27 10.84
CA MET A 225 10.46 -3.28 11.25
C MET A 225 9.01 -2.77 11.25
N THR A 226 8.80 -1.50 11.56
CA THR A 226 7.45 -0.94 11.78
C THR A 226 6.84 -0.29 10.54
N SER A 227 7.63 -0.09 9.49
CA SER A 227 7.19 0.52 8.24
C SER A 227 6.56 -0.48 7.27
N ILE A 228 5.56 -0.01 6.53
CA ILE A 228 4.95 -0.72 5.40
C ILE A 228 5.44 -0.20 4.04
N GLY A 229 6.13 0.94 4.04
CA GLY A 229 6.66 1.57 2.84
C GLY A 229 7.46 2.84 3.16
N VAL A 230 8.00 3.45 2.11
CA VAL A 230 8.77 4.71 2.17
C VAL A 230 8.26 5.66 1.10
N ILE A 231 8.19 6.94 1.44
CA ILE A 231 7.96 8.03 0.49
C ILE A 231 9.22 8.86 0.39
N MET A 232 9.65 9.10 -0.84
CA MET A 232 10.71 10.06 -1.14
C MET A 232 10.10 11.27 -1.84
N ILE A 233 10.28 12.46 -1.27
CA ILE A 233 9.96 13.73 -1.94
C ILE A 233 11.27 14.36 -2.39
N ASP A 234 11.49 14.38 -3.70
CA ASP A 234 12.56 15.11 -4.36
C ASP A 234 12.13 16.58 -4.53
N TYR A 235 12.79 17.49 -3.81
CA TYR A 235 12.54 18.92 -3.90
C TYR A 235 13.12 19.48 -5.20
N ASN A 236 12.30 19.49 -6.24
CA ASN A 236 12.75 19.76 -7.60
C ASN A 236 12.23 21.09 -8.16
N ALA A 237 12.72 21.45 -9.35
CA ALA A 237 12.37 22.69 -10.05
C ALA A 237 10.89 22.79 -10.46
N ASN A 238 10.09 21.73 -10.40
CA ASN A 238 8.64 21.85 -10.61
C ASN A 238 7.94 22.35 -9.33
N LEU A 239 8.48 22.08 -8.14
CA LEU A 239 7.87 22.54 -6.88
C LEU A 239 8.15 24.04 -6.61
N VAL A 240 9.35 24.52 -6.98
CA VAL A 240 9.81 25.90 -6.69
C VAL A 240 8.97 27.02 -7.32
N PRO A 241 8.47 26.93 -8.57
CA PRO A 241 7.69 28.01 -9.21
C PRO A 241 6.31 28.26 -8.59
N HIS A 242 5.90 27.46 -7.61
CA HIS A 242 4.56 27.48 -7.02
C HIS A 242 4.58 27.79 -5.52
N VAL A 243 5.65 28.40 -5.00
CA VAL A 243 5.81 28.75 -3.58
C VAL A 243 4.74 29.74 -3.09
N ASP A 244 4.09 30.48 -3.99
CA ASP A 244 2.94 31.34 -3.69
C ASP A 244 1.60 30.58 -3.64
N LYS A 245 1.62 29.27 -3.90
CA LYS A 245 0.44 28.39 -3.91
C LYS A 245 0.59 27.28 -2.88
N GLU A 246 -0.54 26.74 -2.45
CA GLU A 246 -0.53 25.50 -1.68
C GLU A 246 -0.04 24.36 -2.59
N ILE A 247 1.08 23.72 -2.25
CA ILE A 247 1.60 22.57 -2.99
C ILE A 247 1.08 21.28 -2.36
N ARG A 248 0.27 20.50 -3.09
CA ARG A 248 -0.29 19.23 -2.65
C ARG A 248 0.29 18.05 -3.43
N LEU A 249 0.88 17.13 -2.69
CA LEU A 249 1.39 15.85 -3.17
C LEU A 249 0.35 14.77 -2.87
N GLU A 250 -0.18 14.10 -3.89
CA GLU A 250 -1.26 13.12 -3.73
C GLU A 250 -0.77 11.69 -3.86
N MET A 251 -1.02 10.88 -2.83
CA MET A 251 -0.94 9.43 -2.88
C MET A 251 -2.34 8.87 -3.07
N ILE A 252 -2.58 8.17 -4.16
CA ILE A 252 -3.90 7.64 -4.48
C ILE A 252 -3.79 6.12 -4.54
N PHE A 253 -4.50 5.45 -3.64
CA PHE A 253 -4.57 4.00 -3.56
C PHE A 253 -5.96 3.52 -4.02
N ALA A 254 -5.99 2.42 -4.76
CA ALA A 254 -7.25 1.77 -5.12
C ALA A 254 -7.59 0.65 -4.13
N SER A 255 -8.89 0.48 -3.88
CA SER A 255 -9.40 -0.65 -3.14
C SER A 255 -9.32 -1.94 -3.95
N ARG A 256 -8.89 -3.02 -3.28
CA ARG A 256 -8.83 -4.35 -3.85
C ARG A 256 -10.22 -4.84 -4.26
N LYS A 257 -10.27 -5.62 -5.35
CA LYS A 257 -11.47 -6.32 -5.79
C LYS A 257 -11.34 -7.81 -5.51
N ILE A 258 -12.38 -8.41 -4.93
CA ILE A 258 -12.37 -9.80 -4.51
C ILE A 258 -13.61 -10.57 -4.96
N ARG A 259 -13.46 -11.87 -5.14
CA ARG A 259 -14.59 -12.80 -5.32
C ARG A 259 -15.21 -13.09 -3.97
N TRP A 260 -16.52 -12.95 -3.89
CA TRP A 260 -17.28 -13.25 -2.69
C TRP A 260 -17.82 -14.67 -2.79
N ILE A 261 -17.61 -15.46 -1.75
CA ILE A 261 -18.15 -16.81 -1.65
C ILE A 261 -18.99 -16.89 -0.38
N TYR A 262 -20.28 -17.16 -0.53
CA TYR A 262 -21.14 -17.55 0.58
C TYR A 262 -21.28 -19.06 0.59
N GLN A 263 -20.97 -19.69 1.70
CA GLN A 263 -21.31 -21.09 1.95
C GLN A 263 -22.34 -21.14 3.08
N VAL A 264 -23.56 -21.51 2.73
CA VAL A 264 -24.66 -21.70 3.69
C VAL A 264 -24.85 -23.19 3.91
N GLU A 265 -24.77 -23.60 5.17
CA GLU A 265 -25.12 -24.93 5.63
C GLU A 265 -26.57 -24.92 6.12
N ILE A 266 -27.37 -25.85 5.60
CA ILE A 266 -28.79 -25.99 5.93
C ILE A 266 -28.90 -27.10 6.96
N GLU A 267 -29.27 -26.74 8.18
CA GLU A 267 -29.51 -27.71 9.24
C GLU A 267 -30.73 -28.57 8.89
N LYS A 268 -30.56 -29.90 8.91
CA LYS A 268 -31.68 -30.82 8.79
C LYS A 268 -32.19 -31.20 10.17
N TYR A 269 -33.51 -31.20 10.34
CA TYR A 269 -34.12 -31.72 11.55
C TYR A 269 -34.05 -33.25 11.54
N LEU A 270 -33.66 -33.83 12.68
CA LEU A 270 -33.61 -35.28 12.87
C LEU A 270 -35.01 -35.89 13.06
N ASP A 271 -35.97 -35.08 13.51
CA ASP A 271 -37.36 -35.50 13.71
C ASP A 271 -38.13 -35.44 12.38
N PRO A 272 -38.68 -36.57 11.88
CA PRO A 272 -39.54 -36.60 10.70
C PRO A 272 -40.76 -35.67 10.78
N ALA A 273 -41.25 -35.34 11.98
CA ALA A 273 -42.34 -34.39 12.17
C ALA A 273 -41.93 -32.94 11.89
N GLU A 274 -40.63 -32.63 12.00
CA GLU A 274 -40.06 -31.30 11.75
C GLU A 274 -39.38 -31.20 10.37
N ALA A 275 -39.32 -32.29 9.60
CA ALA A 275 -38.68 -32.33 8.29
C ALA A 275 -39.23 -31.29 7.30
N GLY A 276 -40.51 -30.91 7.43
CA GLY A 276 -41.15 -29.87 6.61
C GLY A 276 -40.67 -28.44 6.86
N PHE A 277 -39.91 -28.20 7.93
CA PHE A 277 -39.29 -26.89 8.22
C PHE A 277 -37.88 -26.76 7.62
N THR A 278 -37.35 -27.82 7.00
CA THR A 278 -36.04 -27.78 6.36
C THR A 278 -36.12 -27.02 5.03
N HIS A 279 -35.33 -25.96 4.88
CA HIS A 279 -35.22 -25.22 3.62
C HIS A 279 -34.76 -26.11 2.47
N ASN A 280 -35.37 -25.98 1.29
CA ASN A 280 -34.94 -26.74 0.12
C ASN A 280 -33.67 -26.11 -0.50
N PRO A 281 -32.52 -26.81 -0.56
CA PRO A 281 -31.30 -26.24 -1.14
C PRO A 281 -31.48 -25.72 -2.57
N ALA A 282 -32.40 -26.30 -3.36
CA ALA A 282 -32.67 -25.92 -4.73
C ALA A 282 -33.50 -24.63 -4.87
N SER A 283 -34.37 -24.31 -3.91
CA SER A 283 -35.23 -23.11 -3.92
C SER A 283 -34.49 -21.84 -3.47
N LEU A 284 -33.34 -21.98 -2.79
CA LEU A 284 -32.58 -20.85 -2.27
C LEU A 284 -31.86 -20.05 -3.37
N PHE A 285 -31.90 -18.72 -3.31
CA PHE A 285 -31.09 -17.86 -4.19
C PHE A 285 -30.66 -16.58 -3.48
N LEU A 286 -29.58 -15.98 -3.99
CA LEU A 286 -29.16 -14.65 -3.56
C LEU A 286 -29.83 -13.60 -4.44
N ASN A 287 -30.69 -12.79 -3.82
CA ASN A 287 -31.21 -11.59 -4.46
C ASN A 287 -30.32 -10.40 -4.10
N ASN A 288 -30.00 -9.59 -5.10
CA ASN A 288 -29.18 -8.40 -4.94
C ASN A 288 -29.88 -7.29 -5.71
N ALA A 289 -30.74 -6.55 -5.01
CA ALA A 289 -31.52 -5.49 -5.61
C ALA A 289 -30.58 -4.32 -5.97
N ALA A 290 -30.42 -4.06 -7.27
CA ALA A 290 -29.60 -2.97 -7.81
C ALA A 290 -30.05 -1.56 -7.36
N ASN A 291 -31.24 -1.44 -6.74
CA ASN A 291 -31.86 -0.18 -6.33
C ASN A 291 -31.28 0.43 -5.04
N ASN A 292 -30.35 -0.25 -4.36
CA ASN A 292 -29.74 0.26 -3.12
C ASN A 292 -28.30 0.72 -3.37
N VAL A 293 -27.87 1.81 -2.72
CA VAL A 293 -26.50 2.31 -2.80
C VAL A 293 -25.90 2.28 -1.39
N PRO A 294 -24.80 1.55 -1.14
CA PRO A 294 -24.00 0.76 -2.09
C PRO A 294 -24.58 -0.65 -2.37
N SER A 295 -24.78 -0.98 -3.64
CA SER A 295 -25.13 -2.34 -4.11
C SER A 295 -23.91 -3.06 -4.69
N VAL A 296 -23.96 -4.38 -4.63
CA VAL A 296 -23.01 -5.24 -5.33
C VAL A 296 -23.45 -5.29 -6.80
N SER A 297 -22.61 -4.98 -7.78
CA SER A 297 -22.95 -5.16 -9.20
C SER A 297 -22.42 -6.51 -9.70
N SER A 298 -22.92 -7.61 -9.12
CA SER A 298 -22.53 -8.97 -9.49
C SER A 298 -23.69 -9.94 -9.32
N ALA A 299 -23.85 -10.83 -10.31
CA ALA A 299 -24.59 -12.07 -10.16
C ALA A 299 -23.77 -13.09 -9.37
N PHE A 300 -24.44 -14.10 -8.81
CA PHE A 300 -23.82 -15.18 -8.06
C PHE A 300 -24.15 -16.53 -8.70
N THR A 301 -23.12 -17.31 -9.03
CA THR A 301 -23.27 -18.70 -9.46
C THR A 301 -23.48 -19.59 -8.25
N LYS A 302 -24.58 -20.35 -8.27
CA LYS A 302 -24.97 -21.29 -7.23
C LYS A 302 -24.42 -22.69 -7.52
N THR A 303 -23.96 -23.37 -6.47
CA THR A 303 -23.60 -24.78 -6.49
C THR A 303 -24.17 -25.45 -5.24
N ILE A 304 -24.87 -26.56 -5.42
CA ILE A 304 -25.42 -27.34 -4.31
C ILE A 304 -24.49 -28.53 -4.09
N VAL A 305 -24.08 -28.73 -2.84
CA VAL A 305 -23.32 -29.88 -2.39
C VAL A 305 -24.21 -30.62 -1.39
N PRO A 306 -24.97 -31.63 -1.85
CA PRO A 306 -25.81 -32.41 -0.96
C PRO A 306 -24.95 -33.22 0.00
N SER A 307 -25.45 -33.44 1.21
CA SER A 307 -24.81 -34.36 2.15
C SER A 307 -24.86 -35.79 1.61
N ALA A 308 -23.77 -36.54 1.78
CA ALA A 308 -23.73 -37.96 1.49
C ALA A 308 -24.56 -38.78 2.49
N ASP A 309 -24.70 -38.28 3.72
CA ASP A 309 -25.61 -38.80 4.74
C ASP A 309 -26.99 -38.13 4.58
N PRO A 310 -28.09 -38.88 4.44
CA PRO A 310 -29.45 -38.33 4.45
C PRO A 310 -29.76 -37.41 5.62
N LEU A 311 -29.17 -37.66 6.79
CA LEU A 311 -29.31 -36.84 8.01
C LEU A 311 -28.27 -35.72 8.11
N GLY A 312 -27.28 -35.69 7.22
CA GLY A 312 -26.27 -34.64 7.19
C GLY A 312 -26.75 -33.38 6.49
N ASN A 313 -26.17 -32.25 6.91
CA ASN A 313 -26.54 -30.92 6.44
C ASN A 313 -26.13 -30.70 4.98
N ASP A 314 -27.08 -30.22 4.18
CA ASP A 314 -26.79 -29.82 2.80
C ASP A 314 -26.06 -28.48 2.80
N LYS A 315 -25.19 -28.28 1.81
CA LYS A 315 -24.43 -27.05 1.65
C LYS A 315 -24.77 -26.39 0.33
N VAL A 316 -25.05 -25.09 0.36
CA VAL A 316 -25.22 -24.28 -0.83
C VAL A 316 -24.12 -23.24 -0.87
N ARG A 317 -23.39 -23.20 -1.99
CA ARG A 317 -22.31 -22.26 -2.25
C ARG A 317 -22.73 -21.29 -3.33
N TRP A 318 -22.60 -20.00 -3.07
CA TRP A 318 -22.72 -18.94 -4.06
C TRP A 318 -21.38 -18.25 -4.26
N ARG A 319 -20.92 -18.17 -5.50
CA ARG A 319 -19.69 -17.46 -5.88
C ARG A 319 -20.06 -16.27 -6.75
N SER A 320 -19.55 -15.07 -6.45
CA SER A 320 -19.75 -13.91 -7.31
C SER A 320 -19.10 -14.13 -8.68
N ASN A 321 -19.82 -13.80 -9.75
CA ASN A 321 -19.33 -13.95 -11.11
C ASN A 321 -18.24 -12.92 -11.42
N ASN A 322 -18.41 -11.71 -10.89
CA ASN A 322 -17.45 -10.62 -10.99
C ASN A 322 -16.74 -10.38 -9.66
N TYR A 323 -15.57 -9.74 -9.72
CA TYR A 323 -14.91 -9.22 -8.53
C TYR A 323 -15.65 -8.00 -7.99
N ILE A 324 -15.81 -7.94 -6.68
CA ILE A 324 -16.52 -6.90 -5.95
C ILE A 324 -15.47 -6.07 -5.21
N THR A 325 -15.56 -4.75 -5.35
CA THR A 325 -14.59 -3.82 -4.73
C THR A 325 -14.79 -3.79 -3.22
N LEU A 326 -13.72 -3.87 -2.42
CA LEU A 326 -13.85 -3.71 -0.98
C LEU A 326 -14.22 -2.27 -0.62
N ARG A 327 -15.03 -2.08 0.42
CA ARG A 327 -15.44 -0.75 0.89
C ARG A 327 -15.57 -0.76 2.41
N GLU A 328 -15.33 0.39 3.02
CA GLU A 328 -15.51 0.60 4.46
C GLU A 328 -17.00 0.53 4.85
N THR A 329 -17.85 1.18 4.06
CA THR A 329 -19.30 1.08 4.24
C THR A 329 -19.78 -0.27 3.74
N PRO A 330 -20.49 -1.07 4.55
CA PRO A 330 -20.96 -2.39 4.14
C PRO A 330 -21.90 -2.29 2.94
N TYR A 331 -21.79 -3.25 2.02
CA TYR A 331 -22.82 -3.44 1.02
C TYR A 331 -24.12 -3.88 1.69
N LEU A 332 -25.22 -3.29 1.25
CA LEU A 332 -26.55 -3.58 1.77
C LEU A 332 -27.34 -4.44 0.79
N ASN A 333 -28.33 -5.16 1.31
CA ASN A 333 -29.39 -5.82 0.53
C ASN A 333 -28.96 -6.94 -0.43
N VAL A 334 -27.80 -7.57 -0.22
CA VAL A 334 -27.63 -8.96 -0.65
C VAL A 334 -28.45 -9.81 0.30
N ARG A 335 -29.49 -10.48 -0.21
CA ARG A 335 -30.50 -11.22 0.56
C ARG A 335 -30.47 -12.69 0.21
N LEU A 336 -30.57 -13.55 1.21
CA LEU A 336 -30.89 -14.97 1.00
C LEU A 336 -32.41 -15.12 1.00
N ILE A 337 -32.97 -15.63 -0.10
CA ILE A 337 -34.41 -15.79 -0.29
C ILE A 337 -34.70 -17.22 -0.71
N GLU A 338 -35.85 -17.75 -0.29
CA GLU A 338 -36.43 -19.00 -0.78
C GLU A 338 -37.54 -18.71 -1.80
N ASN A 339 -37.53 -19.41 -2.93
CA ASN A 339 -38.55 -19.23 -3.96
C ASN A 339 -39.96 -19.46 -3.42
N GLY A 340 -40.88 -18.52 -3.67
CA GLY A 340 -42.25 -18.57 -3.17
C GLY A 340 -42.46 -17.93 -1.79
N VAL A 341 -41.40 -17.44 -1.13
CA VAL A 341 -41.49 -16.73 0.16
C VAL A 341 -41.22 -15.24 -0.06
N SER A 342 -42.06 -14.37 0.51
CA SER A 342 -41.92 -12.91 0.40
C SER A 342 -40.80 -12.35 1.27
N ASP A 343 -40.60 -12.95 2.44
CA ASP A 343 -39.62 -12.50 3.42
C ASP A 343 -38.26 -13.17 3.19
N PRO A 344 -37.14 -12.42 3.24
CA PRO A 344 -35.82 -13.00 3.12
C PRO A 344 -35.47 -13.81 4.37
N ILE A 345 -34.85 -14.98 4.19
CA ILE A 345 -34.24 -15.77 5.28
C ILE A 345 -33.14 -14.94 5.95
N ILE A 346 -32.32 -14.25 5.14
CA ILE A 346 -31.31 -13.31 5.60
C ILE A 346 -31.47 -12.01 4.82
N SER A 347 -31.87 -10.93 5.51
CA SER A 347 -32.06 -9.60 4.90
C SER A 347 -30.77 -8.94 4.42
N HIS A 348 -29.66 -9.22 5.11
CA HIS A 348 -28.34 -8.66 4.81
C HIS A 348 -27.27 -9.73 4.99
N MET A 349 -26.82 -10.31 3.90
CA MET A 349 -25.67 -11.20 3.90
C MET A 349 -24.44 -10.43 4.42
N PRO A 350 -23.64 -11.02 5.31
CA PRO A 350 -22.45 -10.36 5.85
C PRO A 350 -21.43 -10.04 4.75
N ASN A 351 -20.80 -8.88 4.83
CA ASN A 351 -19.71 -8.52 3.93
C ASN A 351 -18.48 -9.38 4.26
N PRO A 352 -17.76 -9.93 3.27
CA PRO A 352 -16.57 -10.70 3.54
C PRO A 352 -15.45 -9.84 4.17
N ASP A 353 -14.79 -10.39 5.18
CA ASP A 353 -13.69 -9.74 5.89
C ASP A 353 -12.41 -9.72 5.04
N PRO A 354 -11.78 -8.54 4.81
CA PRO A 354 -10.49 -8.45 4.15
C PRO A 354 -9.37 -9.30 4.76
N ILE A 355 -9.45 -9.63 6.06
CA ILE A 355 -8.42 -10.45 6.72
C ILE A 355 -8.47 -11.91 6.24
N GLY A 356 -9.66 -12.41 5.87
CA GLY A 356 -9.88 -13.79 5.43
C GLY A 356 -9.59 -14.05 3.95
N MET A 357 -8.94 -13.12 3.25
CA MET A 357 -8.64 -13.26 1.82
C MET A 357 -7.61 -14.35 1.55
N ARG A 358 -7.87 -15.12 0.49
CA ARG A 358 -6.93 -16.10 -0.07
C ARG A 358 -6.76 -15.87 -1.56
N ASP A 359 -5.59 -16.24 -2.08
CA ASP A 359 -5.35 -16.30 -3.52
C ASP A 359 -6.28 -17.34 -4.15
N ASP A 360 -6.91 -17.01 -5.26
CA ASP A 360 -7.78 -17.93 -6.02
C ASP A 360 -7.02 -18.77 -7.06
N GLY A 361 -5.68 -18.67 -7.07
CA GLY A 361 -4.77 -19.42 -7.94
C GLY A 361 -4.40 -18.67 -9.23
N GLY A 362 -4.92 -17.46 -9.43
CA GLY A 362 -4.64 -16.61 -10.59
C GLY A 362 -4.05 -15.25 -10.25
N GLY A 363 -3.56 -15.05 -9.01
CA GLY A 363 -3.15 -13.73 -8.52
C GLY A 363 -4.33 -12.80 -8.20
N ASN A 364 -5.55 -13.34 -8.20
CA ASN A 364 -6.73 -12.66 -7.70
C ASN A 364 -7.10 -13.22 -6.32
N TYR A 365 -8.06 -12.58 -5.66
CA TYR A 365 -8.40 -12.91 -4.28
C TYR A 365 -9.86 -13.28 -4.14
N GLU A 366 -10.13 -14.21 -3.25
CA GLU A 366 -11.47 -14.57 -2.81
C GLU A 366 -11.57 -14.63 -1.29
N VAL A 367 -12.78 -14.39 -0.78
CA VAL A 367 -13.09 -14.57 0.64
C VAL A 367 -14.33 -15.44 0.74
N GLN A 368 -14.28 -16.38 1.69
CA GLN A 368 -15.38 -17.28 1.98
C GLN A 368 -16.03 -16.91 3.31
N VAL A 369 -17.36 -16.75 3.28
CA VAL A 369 -18.19 -16.52 4.45
C VAL A 369 -19.04 -17.76 4.69
N PHE A 370 -18.97 -18.29 5.91
CA PHE A 370 -19.72 -19.45 6.33
C PHE A 370 -20.94 -19.03 7.15
N LEU A 371 -22.08 -19.60 6.81
CA LEU A 371 -23.37 -19.35 7.46
C LEU A 371 -24.05 -20.68 7.73
N LYS A 372 -24.84 -20.74 8.79
CA LYS A 372 -25.73 -21.86 9.08
C LYS A 372 -27.14 -21.32 9.22
N ILE A 373 -28.09 -21.93 8.52
CA ILE A 373 -29.53 -21.65 8.64
C ILE A 373 -30.25 -22.88 9.18
N LYS A 374 -31.37 -22.66 9.85
CA LYS A 374 -32.20 -23.68 10.48
C LYS A 374 -33.59 -23.67 9.92
#